data_AF-A0A2S3GRF9-F1
#
_entry.id   AF-A0A2S3GRF9-F1
#
_cell.length_a   1.000
_cell.length_b   1.000
_cell.length_c   1.000
_cell.angle_alpha   90.00
_cell.angle_beta   90.00
_cell.angle_gamma   90.00
#
_symmetry.space_group_name_H-M   'P 1'
#
loop_
_entity.id
_entity.type
_entity.pdbx_description
1 polymer ?
#
loop_
_entity_poly.entity_id
_entity_poly.type
_entity_poly.pdbx_seq_one_letter_code
_entity_poly.pdbx_strand_id
1 'polypeptide(L)'
;MGGVCSRKRSQLVDEGDSLQASPRFSKTSSLKWLLLSLPRTNSDVSRKGQGEGPGRCPSLMELCVARVCKDMDKYSSFMMLPRDLSQQIFNKLVESNCLTEASLQTFRDCALQDICLGEYPGVKDAWMEVVASQRNSLLSLDISCSEVTDSGIDLLRDCSSIQSLACNYCDQISEHGLGMLSGLSNISSLSFKRSNGVTAEGMRAIANLINLVNLDLEGCLKIHGGLIHLKDLTKLESLNLRYCNYIADSDIKYLTDLTNLKDLQLSCCRVTDLGVSYLRGLSKLTHLNLEGCPVTPACLEAISGLASLVSLNLNRCGIYDDGFENFEGLKKLKVLNLGFNYITDACLVHLKELINLESLNLDSCKIGDEGLQHLKGLVLLQSLELSDTEVGNNGLQHLSGLRNLQSINLSFTLVSDIGMNKISMLSALKSVNLDNRQITDVGLAALTSLTGLTHLDLFGAHITDYGANCFRCFKNLKSLEVCGGFMTDAGVKNIKDLKALTLLNLSQNVNLTDKTLELISGLIALVNLNVSNSRVSNAGLKHLKDLQNLRLLSLDSTRVTANEMKKLQATTLPNLISMRPE
;
A
#
# COMPACT_ATOMS: atom_id res chain seq x y z
N MET A 1 -16.20 18.22 -28.25
CA MET A 1 -17.57 17.68 -28.10
C MET A 1 -17.60 16.88 -26.82
N GLY A 2 -18.42 17.29 -25.85
CA GLY A 2 -18.55 16.64 -24.55
C GLY A 2 -19.70 15.62 -24.52
N GLY A 3 -19.61 14.67 -23.59
CA GLY A 3 -20.71 13.83 -23.08
C GLY A 3 -20.36 13.54 -21.60
N VAL A 4 -21.07 14.08 -20.60
CA VAL A 4 -22.42 13.73 -20.11
C VAL A 4 -22.53 12.26 -19.74
N CYS A 5 -22.24 11.93 -18.47
CA CYS A 5 -22.77 10.75 -17.80
C CYS A 5 -23.83 11.23 -16.81
N SER A 6 -25.10 11.07 -17.19
CA SER A 6 -26.26 11.31 -16.32
C SER A 6 -26.73 10.00 -15.71
N ARG A 7 -27.02 10.04 -14.41
CA ARG A 7 -27.65 8.98 -13.61
C ARG A 7 -29.06 8.66 -14.16
N LYS A 8 -29.42 7.37 -14.23
CA LYS A 8 -30.82 6.92 -14.10
C LYS A 8 -30.91 5.61 -13.33
N ARG A 9 -31.91 5.55 -12.45
CA ARG A 9 -32.23 4.50 -11.47
C ARG A 9 -33.39 3.65 -12.02
N SER A 10 -33.32 2.34 -11.75
CA SER A 10 -34.36 1.28 -11.67
C SER A 10 -35.23 0.92 -12.87
N GLN A 11 -35.08 -0.34 -13.35
CA GLN A 11 -36.14 -1.37 -13.34
C GLN A 11 -35.53 -2.77 -13.57
N LEU A 12 -36.00 -3.75 -12.77
CA LEU A 12 -35.64 -5.17 -12.76
C LEU A 12 -36.31 -5.94 -13.90
N VAL A 13 -35.60 -6.81 -14.62
CA VAL A 13 -35.99 -8.20 -15.00
C VAL A 13 -34.70 -8.99 -15.33
N ASP A 14 -34.75 -10.28 -15.00
CA ASP A 14 -33.73 -11.32 -14.85
C ASP A 14 -33.16 -11.96 -16.15
N GLU A 15 -32.08 -12.72 -15.94
CA GLU A 15 -31.41 -13.77 -16.75
C GLU A 15 -30.38 -13.43 -17.85
N GLY A 16 -29.19 -14.07 -17.71
CA GLY A 16 -28.42 -14.63 -18.83
C GLY A 16 -26.92 -14.37 -18.83
N ASP A 17 -26.13 -15.33 -18.34
CA ASP A 17 -24.67 -15.43 -18.40
C ASP A 17 -24.03 -15.02 -19.75
N SER A 18 -22.98 -14.18 -19.71
CA SER A 18 -21.74 -14.39 -20.49
C SER A 18 -20.66 -13.34 -20.20
N LEU A 19 -19.45 -13.88 -20.04
CA LEU A 19 -18.16 -13.22 -19.81
C LEU A 19 -17.80 -12.18 -20.88
N GLN A 20 -17.39 -10.97 -20.44
CA GLN A 20 -16.24 -10.20 -20.94
C GLN A 20 -16.08 -8.88 -20.14
N ALA A 21 -15.28 -8.91 -19.07
CA ALA A 21 -14.93 -7.73 -18.30
C ALA A 21 -13.83 -6.93 -19.03
N SER A 22 -14.15 -5.69 -19.43
CA SER A 22 -13.20 -4.73 -19.98
C SER A 22 -12.48 -3.96 -18.85
N PRO A 23 -11.16 -3.76 -18.87
CA PRO A 23 -10.44 -3.15 -17.76
C PRO A 23 -10.37 -1.63 -17.93
N ARG A 24 -11.24 -0.87 -17.25
CA ARG A 24 -11.00 0.54 -16.94
C ARG A 24 -10.57 0.64 -15.48
N PHE A 25 -9.27 0.53 -15.26
CA PHE A 25 -8.63 0.79 -13.97
C PHE A 25 -8.76 2.26 -13.60
N SER A 26 -9.69 2.60 -12.71
CA SER A 26 -9.51 3.72 -11.80
C SER A 26 -8.41 3.33 -10.82
N LYS A 27 -7.30 4.07 -10.83
CA LYS A 27 -6.23 3.89 -9.84
C LYS A 27 -6.84 4.16 -8.47
N THR A 28 -6.99 3.10 -7.67
CA THR A 28 -7.57 3.16 -6.34
C THR A 28 -6.67 3.97 -5.41
N SER A 29 -7.14 5.16 -5.06
CA SER A 29 -6.64 5.98 -3.95
C SER A 29 -6.72 5.25 -2.60
N SER A 30 -7.48 4.14 -2.50
CA SER A 30 -7.63 3.36 -1.27
C SER A 30 -6.38 2.60 -0.82
N LEU A 31 -5.46 2.25 -1.74
CA LEU A 31 -4.24 1.51 -1.38
C LEU A 31 -3.24 2.35 -0.58
N LYS A 32 -3.22 3.68 -0.77
CA LYS A 32 -2.34 4.58 0.00
C LYS A 32 -2.84 4.81 1.44
N TRP A 33 -4.15 4.69 1.66
CA TRP A 33 -4.78 5.03 2.94
C TRP A 33 -4.44 4.03 4.06
N LEU A 34 -4.44 2.73 3.78
CA LEU A 34 -4.01 1.69 4.73
C LEU A 34 -2.49 1.64 4.94
N LEU A 35 -1.69 1.91 3.89
CA LEU A 35 -0.23 1.87 3.97
C LEU A 35 0.38 2.98 4.85
N LEU A 36 -0.41 4.01 5.19
CA LEU A 36 -0.01 5.12 6.06
C LEU A 36 -0.52 4.98 7.51
N SER A 37 -1.40 4.01 7.79
CA SER A 37 -2.14 3.94 9.07
C SER A 37 -2.02 2.62 9.83
N LEU A 38 -1.60 1.52 9.17
CA LEU A 38 -1.24 0.28 9.87
C LEU A 38 0.22 0.34 10.33
N PRO A 39 0.56 -0.09 11.57
CA PRO A 39 1.93 -0.48 11.86
C PRO A 39 2.27 -1.61 10.90
N ARG A 40 3.33 -1.42 10.09
CA ARG A 40 3.91 -2.52 9.31
C ARG A 40 4.08 -3.70 10.26
N THR A 41 3.60 -4.87 9.87
CA THR A 41 3.90 -6.12 10.58
C THR A 41 5.42 -6.18 10.75
N ASN A 42 5.88 -6.55 11.95
CA ASN A 42 7.30 -6.57 12.32
C ASN A 42 8.17 -7.52 11.45
N SER A 43 7.58 -8.19 10.46
CA SER A 43 8.28 -8.96 9.43
C SER A 43 8.86 -8.12 8.27
N ASP A 44 8.59 -6.80 8.20
CA ASP A 44 9.15 -5.91 7.16
C ASP A 44 10.24 -4.94 7.68
N VAL A 45 10.74 -5.15 8.90
CA VAL A 45 11.63 -4.18 9.58
C VAL A 45 13.13 -4.35 9.28
N SER A 46 13.56 -5.38 8.53
CA SER A 46 14.99 -5.50 8.12
C SER A 46 15.33 -4.95 6.73
N ARG A 47 14.37 -4.42 5.95
CA ARG A 47 14.66 -3.81 4.63
C ARG A 47 14.69 -2.27 4.70
N LYS A 48 15.60 -1.74 5.52
CA LYS A 48 16.19 -0.41 5.31
C LYS A 48 17.71 -0.55 5.39
N GLY A 49 18.29 -1.02 4.29
CA GLY A 49 19.71 -0.82 4.03
C GLY A 49 20.02 0.67 4.18
N GLN A 50 21.05 0.98 4.97
CA GLN A 50 21.65 2.30 5.01
C GLN A 50 21.99 2.68 3.57
N GLY A 51 21.29 3.66 3.01
CA GLY A 51 21.60 4.19 1.69
C GLY A 51 23.05 4.68 1.67
N GLU A 52 23.80 4.24 0.66
CA GLU A 52 25.13 4.75 0.35
C GLU A 52 25.04 6.27 0.07
N GLY A 53 25.33 7.07 1.06
CA GLY A 53 25.57 8.51 0.87
C GLY A 53 26.90 8.71 0.12
N PRO A 54 27.00 9.70 -0.80
CA PRO A 54 28.25 9.99 -1.48
C PRO A 54 29.26 10.52 -0.45
N GLY A 55 30.30 9.73 -0.18
CA GLY A 55 31.42 10.13 0.70
C GLY A 55 31.68 9.21 1.91
N ARG A 56 30.95 8.10 2.10
CA ARG A 56 31.31 7.12 3.13
C ARG A 56 32.45 6.23 2.64
N CYS A 57 33.58 6.24 3.35
CA CYS A 57 34.60 5.20 3.16
C CYS A 57 34.01 3.85 3.59
N PRO A 58 34.02 2.82 2.71
CA PRO A 58 33.54 1.51 3.08
C PRO A 58 34.39 0.96 4.22
N SER A 59 33.73 0.32 5.18
CA SER A 59 34.39 -0.42 6.24
C SER A 59 35.26 -1.53 5.66
N LEU A 60 36.26 -1.96 6.43
CA LEU A 60 37.08 -3.13 6.07
C LEU A 60 36.19 -4.36 5.82
N MET A 61 35.11 -4.50 6.58
CA MET A 61 34.12 -5.57 6.41
C MET A 61 33.44 -5.52 5.04
N GLU A 62 32.94 -4.35 4.63
CA GLU A 62 32.29 -4.15 3.32
C GLU A 62 33.29 -4.41 2.17
N LEU A 63 34.54 -3.98 2.32
CA LEU A 63 35.60 -4.25 1.35
C LEU A 63 35.94 -5.75 1.26
N CYS A 64 36.02 -6.44 2.41
CA CYS A 64 36.24 -7.89 2.47
C CYS A 64 35.10 -8.65 1.81
N VAL A 65 33.84 -8.34 2.14
CA VAL A 65 32.65 -8.94 1.53
C VAL A 65 32.66 -8.70 0.02
N ALA A 66 32.87 -7.46 -0.43
CA ALA A 66 32.91 -7.14 -1.85
C ALA A 66 34.05 -7.87 -2.58
N ARG A 67 35.20 -8.07 -1.93
CA ARG A 67 36.32 -8.82 -2.50
C ARG A 67 35.98 -10.30 -2.64
N VAL A 68 35.40 -10.91 -1.60
CA VAL A 68 34.97 -12.32 -1.62
C VAL A 68 33.91 -12.53 -2.69
N CYS A 69 32.89 -11.66 -2.77
CA CYS A 69 31.85 -11.72 -3.81
C CYS A 69 32.41 -11.62 -5.25
N LYS A 70 33.51 -10.88 -5.47
CA LYS A 70 34.17 -10.80 -6.80
C LYS A 70 34.96 -12.05 -7.17
N ASP A 71 35.46 -12.76 -6.17
CA ASP A 71 36.33 -13.93 -6.33
C ASP A 71 35.63 -15.22 -5.89
N MET A 72 34.28 -15.27 -5.95
CA MET A 72 33.48 -16.39 -5.43
C MET A 72 33.93 -17.75 -5.96
N ASP A 73 34.29 -17.83 -7.24
CA ASP A 73 34.72 -19.06 -7.90
C ASP A 73 36.05 -19.63 -7.33
N LYS A 74 36.78 -18.85 -6.51
CA LYS A 74 38.02 -19.29 -5.86
C LYS A 74 37.80 -19.97 -4.51
N TYR A 75 36.59 -19.89 -3.96
CA TYR A 75 36.28 -20.43 -2.64
C TYR A 75 35.44 -21.70 -2.77
N SER A 76 35.86 -22.76 -2.10
CA SER A 76 35.11 -24.02 -2.03
C SER A 76 34.24 -24.14 -0.78
N SER A 77 34.52 -23.37 0.28
CA SER A 77 33.76 -23.36 1.53
C SER A 77 34.03 -22.10 2.35
N PHE A 78 33.00 -21.64 3.07
CA PHE A 78 33.08 -20.56 4.07
C PHE A 78 32.90 -21.03 5.51
N MET A 79 32.95 -22.34 5.77
CA MET A 79 32.72 -22.91 7.11
C MET A 79 33.67 -22.34 8.19
N MET A 80 34.88 -21.94 7.80
CA MET A 80 35.87 -21.36 8.71
C MET A 80 35.70 -19.84 8.93
N LEU A 81 34.83 -19.19 8.17
CA LEU A 81 34.56 -17.77 8.37
C LEU A 81 33.66 -17.56 9.59
N PRO A 82 33.85 -16.45 10.33
CA PRO A 82 32.89 -16.04 11.34
C PRO A 82 31.50 -15.93 10.72
N ARG A 83 30.47 -16.43 11.43
CA ARG A 83 29.08 -16.46 10.94
C ARG A 83 28.61 -15.10 10.42
N ASP A 84 28.99 -14.00 11.08
CA ASP A 84 28.58 -12.65 10.71
C ASP A 84 29.16 -12.23 9.35
N LEU A 85 30.34 -12.74 9.00
CA LEU A 85 30.94 -12.55 7.69
C LEU A 85 30.25 -13.40 6.63
N SER A 86 30.05 -14.70 6.92
CA SER A 86 29.31 -15.59 6.02
C SER A 86 27.91 -15.06 5.72
N GLN A 87 27.20 -14.56 6.74
CA GLN A 87 25.88 -13.95 6.60
C GLN A 87 25.90 -12.70 5.71
N GLN A 88 26.89 -11.82 5.87
CA GLN A 88 27.01 -10.63 5.03
C GLN A 88 27.35 -10.96 3.57
N ILE A 89 28.21 -11.94 3.34
CA ILE A 89 28.53 -12.42 1.98
C ILE A 89 27.28 -13.03 1.34
N PHE A 90 26.57 -13.91 2.06
CA PHE A 90 25.34 -14.53 1.60
C PHE A 90 24.29 -13.47 1.21
N ASN A 91 24.01 -12.52 2.11
CA ASN A 91 23.05 -11.44 1.86
C ASN A 91 23.45 -10.61 0.64
N LYS A 92 24.74 -10.29 0.49
CA LYS A 92 25.22 -9.51 -0.66
C LYS A 92 25.01 -10.22 -1.99
N LEU A 93 25.21 -11.55 -2.03
CA LEU A 93 25.01 -12.36 -3.24
C LEU A 93 23.54 -12.50 -3.61
N VAL A 94 22.66 -12.64 -2.61
CA VAL A 94 21.21 -12.61 -2.81
C VAL A 94 20.78 -11.25 -3.36
N GLU A 95 21.19 -10.16 -2.71
CA GLU A 95 20.87 -8.78 -3.13
C GLU A 95 21.35 -8.48 -4.55
N SER A 96 22.48 -9.05 -4.97
CA SER A 96 23.05 -8.86 -6.30
C SER A 96 22.57 -9.87 -7.34
N ASN A 97 21.64 -10.79 -7.01
CA ASN A 97 21.21 -11.89 -7.88
C ASN A 97 22.38 -12.71 -8.46
N CYS A 98 23.42 -12.93 -7.67
CA CYS A 98 24.65 -13.63 -8.09
C CYS A 98 24.82 -15.00 -7.42
N LEU A 99 23.90 -15.40 -6.55
CA LEU A 99 23.87 -16.71 -5.95
C LEU A 99 23.48 -17.77 -7.00
N THR A 100 24.43 -18.63 -7.32
CA THR A 100 24.24 -19.86 -8.12
C THR A 100 24.21 -21.08 -7.20
N GLU A 101 23.71 -22.20 -7.71
CA GLU A 101 23.72 -23.48 -6.97
C GLU A 101 25.14 -23.88 -6.50
N ALA A 102 26.15 -23.68 -7.36
CA ALA A 102 27.54 -23.94 -7.01
C ALA A 102 28.05 -23.02 -5.88
N SER A 103 27.77 -21.72 -5.98
CA SER A 103 28.15 -20.77 -4.94
C SER A 103 27.38 -20.99 -3.62
N LEU A 104 26.13 -21.45 -3.68
CA LEU A 104 25.33 -21.77 -2.50
C LEU A 104 25.99 -22.88 -1.67
N GLN A 105 26.55 -23.91 -2.32
CA GLN A 105 27.27 -24.99 -1.62
C GLN A 105 28.42 -24.50 -0.75
N THR A 106 29.03 -23.35 -1.06
CA THR A 106 30.10 -22.76 -0.23
C THR A 106 29.61 -22.34 1.16
N PHE A 107 28.30 -22.14 1.33
CA PHE A 107 27.65 -21.74 2.59
C PHE A 107 27.17 -22.92 3.44
N ARG A 108 27.48 -24.16 3.05
CA ARG A 108 27.14 -25.34 3.84
C ARG A 108 27.78 -25.25 5.23
N ASP A 109 26.99 -25.53 6.27
CA ASP A 109 27.42 -25.54 7.67
C ASP A 109 28.08 -24.22 8.15
N CYS A 110 27.67 -23.07 7.61
CA CYS A 110 28.24 -21.75 7.94
C CYS A 110 27.55 -21.02 9.10
N ALA A 111 26.60 -21.69 9.78
CA ALA A 111 25.80 -21.13 10.87
C ALA A 111 25.04 -19.85 10.48
N LEU A 112 24.49 -19.81 9.26
CA LEU A 112 23.61 -18.73 8.82
C LEU A 112 22.33 -18.71 9.67
N GLN A 113 21.88 -17.50 10.01
CA GLN A 113 20.70 -17.28 10.85
C GLN A 113 19.47 -16.87 10.05
N ASP A 114 19.68 -15.99 9.07
CA ASP A 114 18.62 -15.42 8.27
C ASP A 114 18.86 -15.76 6.81
N ILE A 115 17.99 -16.57 6.23
CA ILE A 115 18.06 -16.93 4.81
C ILE A 115 16.84 -16.33 4.12
N CYS A 116 17.06 -15.24 3.40
CA CYS A 116 16.02 -14.57 2.62
C CYS A 116 16.21 -14.86 1.13
N LEU A 117 15.46 -15.82 0.61
CA LEU A 117 15.43 -16.22 -0.80
C LEU A 117 14.10 -15.89 -1.48
N GLY A 118 13.24 -15.09 -0.81
CA GLY A 118 11.97 -14.63 -1.37
C GLY A 118 12.15 -13.89 -2.68
N GLU A 119 11.38 -14.27 -3.71
CA GLU A 119 11.47 -13.76 -5.10
C GLU A 119 12.80 -14.08 -5.81
N TYR A 120 13.71 -14.85 -5.20
CA TYR A 120 14.95 -15.27 -5.83
C TYR A 120 14.68 -16.37 -6.88
N PRO A 121 15.15 -16.22 -8.13
CA PRO A 121 14.81 -17.16 -9.20
C PRO A 121 15.48 -18.52 -9.01
N GLY A 122 14.73 -19.60 -9.29
CA GLY A 122 15.29 -20.96 -9.38
C GLY A 122 15.54 -21.67 -8.05
N VAL A 123 15.02 -21.15 -6.93
CA VAL A 123 15.06 -21.81 -5.62
C VAL A 123 14.20 -23.07 -5.65
N LYS A 124 14.82 -24.23 -5.41
CA LYS A 124 14.23 -25.58 -5.48
C LYS A 124 14.68 -26.42 -4.27
N ASP A 125 14.17 -27.64 -4.15
CA ASP A 125 14.49 -28.56 -3.05
C ASP A 125 16.00 -28.79 -2.81
N ALA A 126 16.82 -28.82 -3.86
CA ALA A 126 18.28 -28.98 -3.73
C ALA A 126 18.94 -27.84 -2.92
N TRP A 127 18.37 -26.63 -2.97
CA TRP A 127 18.88 -25.49 -2.20
C TRP A 127 18.59 -25.67 -0.71
N MET A 128 17.50 -26.37 -0.39
CA MET A 128 17.07 -26.62 0.98
C MET A 128 18.04 -27.53 1.72
N GLU A 129 18.90 -28.31 1.04
CA GLU A 129 19.97 -29.04 1.71
C GLU A 129 20.98 -28.12 2.40
N VAL A 130 21.36 -27.02 1.74
CA VAL A 130 22.29 -26.04 2.30
C VAL A 130 21.60 -25.22 3.39
N VAL A 131 20.32 -24.89 3.20
CA VAL A 131 19.50 -24.23 4.23
C VAL A 131 19.40 -25.10 5.48
N ALA A 132 19.09 -26.39 5.32
CA ALA A 132 18.97 -27.34 6.42
C ALA A 132 20.30 -27.60 7.14
N SER A 133 21.44 -27.47 6.43
CA SER A 133 22.78 -27.65 7.03
C SER A 133 23.08 -26.64 8.15
N GLN A 134 22.37 -25.51 8.21
CA GLN A 134 22.55 -24.52 9.28
C GLN A 134 22.02 -24.97 10.64
N ARG A 135 21.12 -25.97 10.64
CA ARG A 135 20.50 -26.59 11.82
C ARG A 135 19.97 -25.54 12.82
N ASN A 136 20.42 -25.59 14.07
CA ASN A 136 19.95 -24.73 15.15
C ASN A 136 20.43 -23.27 15.03
N SER A 137 21.26 -22.94 14.04
CA SER A 137 21.61 -21.54 13.77
C SER A 137 20.50 -20.82 13.02
N LEU A 138 19.69 -21.53 12.24
CA LEU A 138 18.65 -20.95 11.40
C LEU A 138 17.48 -20.44 12.25
N LEU A 139 17.24 -19.14 12.19
CA LEU A 139 16.18 -18.45 12.93
C LEU A 139 15.07 -17.96 12.00
N SER A 140 15.42 -17.49 10.79
CA SER A 140 14.47 -16.99 9.81
C SER A 140 14.73 -17.57 8.44
N LEU A 141 13.67 -18.01 7.78
CA LEU A 141 13.70 -18.50 6.41
C LEU A 141 12.55 -17.89 5.60
N ASP A 142 12.89 -17.27 4.49
CA ASP A 142 11.94 -16.83 3.48
C ASP A 142 12.27 -17.50 2.14
N ILE A 143 11.38 -18.35 1.66
CA ILE A 143 11.46 -19.05 0.38
C ILE A 143 10.25 -18.70 -0.49
N SER A 144 9.66 -17.52 -0.28
CA SER A 144 8.50 -17.05 -1.05
C SER A 144 8.78 -17.04 -2.56
N CYS A 145 7.78 -17.37 -3.37
CA CYS A 145 7.88 -17.45 -4.83
C CYS A 145 8.91 -18.49 -5.33
N SER A 146 9.22 -19.51 -4.53
CA SER A 146 10.11 -20.61 -4.92
C SER A 146 9.36 -21.81 -5.51
N GLU A 147 10.12 -22.72 -6.13
CA GLU A 147 9.68 -24.02 -6.61
C GLU A 147 9.91 -25.14 -5.56
N VAL A 148 10.07 -24.78 -4.28
CA VAL A 148 10.27 -25.74 -3.20
C VAL A 148 8.98 -26.54 -2.98
N THR A 149 9.14 -27.86 -2.86
CA THR A 149 8.06 -28.83 -2.63
C THR A 149 8.04 -29.32 -1.19
N ASP A 150 7.09 -30.19 -0.86
CA ASP A 150 7.04 -30.93 0.41
C ASP A 150 8.38 -31.60 0.76
N SER A 151 9.14 -32.08 -0.25
CA SER A 151 10.44 -32.73 -0.04
C SER A 151 11.49 -31.76 0.47
N GLY A 152 11.50 -30.53 -0.05
CA GLY A 152 12.40 -29.48 0.45
C GLY A 152 12.03 -29.02 1.86
N ILE A 153 10.74 -29.04 2.23
CA ILE A 153 10.28 -28.73 3.59
C ILE A 153 10.66 -29.83 4.59
N ASP A 154 10.59 -31.12 4.22
CA ASP A 154 11.02 -32.23 5.10
C ASP A 154 12.47 -32.09 5.57
N LEU A 155 13.35 -31.51 4.74
CA LEU A 155 14.74 -31.25 5.10
C LEU A 155 14.88 -30.31 6.31
N LEU A 156 13.89 -29.47 6.59
CA LEU A 156 13.91 -28.52 7.70
C LEU A 156 13.58 -29.14 9.06
N ARG A 157 13.22 -30.42 9.14
CA ARG A 157 12.77 -31.07 10.39
C ARG A 157 13.74 -30.94 11.58
N ASP A 158 15.03 -30.85 11.30
CA ASP A 158 16.08 -30.71 12.33
C ASP A 158 16.39 -29.24 12.69
N CYS A 159 15.80 -28.27 11.99
CA CYS A 159 16.03 -26.83 12.19
C CYS A 159 15.12 -26.29 13.31
N SER A 160 15.23 -26.88 14.50
CA SER A 160 14.32 -26.63 15.63
C SER A 160 14.31 -25.19 16.15
N SER A 161 15.32 -24.39 15.80
CA SER A 161 15.46 -23.00 16.26
C SER A 161 14.76 -21.97 15.37
N ILE A 162 14.12 -22.40 14.27
CA ILE A 162 13.38 -21.50 13.38
C ILE A 162 12.26 -20.82 14.17
N GLN A 163 12.23 -19.49 14.07
CA GLN A 163 11.25 -18.60 14.68
C GLN A 163 10.33 -17.96 13.63
N SER A 164 10.83 -17.78 12.40
CA SER A 164 10.09 -17.15 11.31
C SER A 164 10.22 -17.97 10.03
N LEU A 165 9.09 -18.31 9.41
CA LEU A 165 9.03 -19.03 8.15
C LEU A 165 8.03 -18.37 7.18
N ALA A 166 8.51 -17.99 6.00
CA ALA A 166 7.69 -17.44 4.92
C ALA A 166 7.78 -18.32 3.66
N CYS A 167 6.62 -18.84 3.27
CA CYS A 167 6.39 -19.69 2.10
C CYS A 167 5.24 -19.12 1.26
N ASN A 168 5.32 -17.82 0.93
CA ASN A 168 4.28 -17.13 0.18
C ASN A 168 4.34 -17.53 -1.30
N TYR A 169 3.20 -17.64 -1.97
CA TYR A 169 3.10 -18.03 -3.38
C TYR A 169 3.77 -19.40 -3.67
N CYS A 170 3.82 -20.29 -2.67
CA CYS A 170 4.43 -21.62 -2.78
C CYS A 170 3.34 -22.68 -2.95
N ASP A 171 2.78 -22.79 -4.16
CA ASP A 171 1.69 -23.72 -4.47
C ASP A 171 2.11 -25.20 -4.47
N GLN A 172 3.42 -25.48 -4.47
CA GLN A 172 3.98 -26.85 -4.44
C GLN A 172 4.14 -27.41 -3.02
N ILE A 173 3.93 -26.59 -1.98
CA ILE A 173 3.88 -27.04 -0.59
C ILE A 173 2.43 -27.39 -0.26
N SER A 174 2.15 -28.68 -0.12
CA SER A 174 0.82 -29.21 0.18
C SER A 174 0.60 -29.35 1.70
N GLU A 175 -0.55 -29.90 2.07
CA GLU A 175 -0.85 -30.28 3.45
C GLU A 175 0.16 -31.29 4.04
N HIS A 176 0.79 -32.12 3.21
CA HIS A 176 1.86 -33.00 3.66
C HIS A 176 3.11 -32.22 4.09
N GLY A 177 3.54 -31.22 3.31
CA GLY A 177 4.65 -30.35 3.67
C GLY A 177 4.35 -29.53 4.93
N LEU A 178 3.12 -29.01 5.07
CA LEU A 178 2.68 -28.36 6.31
C LEU A 178 2.78 -29.30 7.52
N GLY A 179 2.40 -30.57 7.36
CA GLY A 179 2.52 -31.59 8.39
C GLY A 179 3.95 -31.72 8.96
N MET A 180 4.97 -31.55 8.12
CA MET A 180 6.37 -31.62 8.54
C MET A 180 6.79 -30.43 9.43
N LEU A 181 6.09 -29.29 9.33
CA LEU A 181 6.35 -28.12 10.17
C LEU A 181 5.87 -28.29 11.62
N SER A 182 5.02 -29.28 11.90
CA SER A 182 4.44 -29.48 13.23
C SER A 182 5.48 -29.69 14.35
N GLY A 183 6.68 -30.16 14.01
CA GLY A 183 7.80 -30.32 14.96
C GLY A 183 8.54 -29.01 15.29
N LEU A 184 8.34 -27.94 14.52
CA LEU A 184 9.05 -26.67 14.65
C LEU A 184 8.36 -25.73 15.64
N SER A 185 8.23 -26.17 16.89
CA SER A 185 7.47 -25.48 17.94
C SER A 185 7.96 -24.07 18.30
N ASN A 186 9.17 -23.67 17.92
CA ASN A 186 9.70 -22.32 18.16
C ASN A 186 9.19 -21.26 17.16
N ILE A 187 8.45 -21.68 16.12
CA ILE A 187 7.87 -20.76 15.15
C ILE A 187 6.92 -19.79 15.87
N SER A 188 7.25 -18.51 15.76
CA SER A 188 6.45 -17.38 16.25
C SER A 188 5.81 -16.60 15.11
N SER A 189 6.31 -16.72 13.89
CA SER A 189 5.79 -16.07 12.70
C SER A 189 5.73 -17.05 11.52
N LEU A 190 4.54 -17.22 10.94
CA LEU A 190 4.30 -18.10 9.81
C LEU A 190 3.52 -17.39 8.71
N SER A 191 3.96 -17.49 7.46
CA SER A 191 3.32 -16.85 6.32
C SER A 191 3.20 -17.79 5.12
N PHE A 192 1.99 -17.92 4.58
CA PHE A 192 1.67 -18.72 3.38
C PHE A 192 0.79 -17.92 2.41
N LYS A 193 1.01 -16.62 2.26
CA LYS A 193 0.17 -15.75 1.43
C LYS A 193 -0.02 -16.33 0.05
N ARG A 194 -1.27 -16.41 -0.38
CA ARG A 194 -1.69 -16.85 -1.71
C ARG A 194 -1.10 -18.22 -2.09
N SER A 195 -0.92 -19.10 -1.11
CA SER A 195 -0.48 -20.48 -1.32
C SER A 195 -1.70 -21.42 -1.32
N ASN A 196 -2.07 -21.92 -2.48
CA ASN A 196 -3.25 -22.77 -2.70
C ASN A 196 -3.09 -24.20 -2.17
N GLY A 197 -1.88 -24.56 -1.72
CA GLY A 197 -1.57 -25.82 -1.05
C GLY A 197 -2.01 -25.85 0.42
N VAL A 198 -2.29 -24.69 1.03
CA VAL A 198 -2.85 -24.62 2.39
C VAL A 198 -4.35 -24.90 2.37
N THR A 199 -4.73 -26.10 2.81
CA THR A 199 -6.11 -26.57 2.92
C THR A 199 -6.62 -26.45 4.36
N ALA A 200 -7.93 -26.62 4.55
CA ALA A 200 -8.53 -26.72 5.88
C ALA A 200 -7.92 -27.84 6.74
N GLU A 201 -7.65 -29.01 6.15
CA GLU A 201 -7.01 -30.13 6.86
C GLU A 201 -5.53 -29.84 7.14
N GLY A 202 -4.81 -29.22 6.19
CA GLY A 202 -3.43 -28.79 6.38
C GLY A 202 -3.25 -27.82 7.56
N MET A 203 -4.27 -27.02 7.89
CA MET A 203 -4.25 -26.14 9.07
C MET A 203 -4.13 -26.90 10.40
N ARG A 204 -4.45 -28.21 10.44
CA ARG A 204 -4.21 -29.05 11.62
C ARG A 204 -2.74 -29.06 12.03
N ALA A 205 -1.81 -28.95 11.08
CA ALA A 205 -0.38 -28.88 11.39
C ALA A 205 -0.01 -27.60 12.16
N ILE A 206 -0.73 -26.50 11.90
CA ILE A 206 -0.52 -25.20 12.56
C ILE A 206 -0.95 -25.26 14.04
N ALA A 207 -1.88 -26.14 14.41
CA ALA A 207 -2.35 -26.29 15.78
C ALA A 207 -1.23 -26.59 16.80
N ASN A 208 -0.13 -27.23 16.35
CA ASN A 208 1.01 -27.57 17.21
C ASN A 208 2.02 -26.42 17.37
N LEU A 209 1.86 -25.32 16.63
CA LEU A 209 2.74 -24.15 16.70
C LEU A 209 2.29 -23.22 17.84
N ILE A 210 2.31 -23.73 19.06
CA ILE A 210 1.77 -23.05 20.25
C ILE A 210 2.46 -21.71 20.59
N ASN A 211 3.63 -21.45 20.01
CA ASN A 211 4.37 -20.20 20.15
C ASN A 211 4.03 -19.16 19.07
N LEU A 212 3.09 -19.47 18.17
CA LEU A 212 2.72 -18.60 17.08
C LEU A 212 2.11 -17.30 17.60
N VAL A 213 2.72 -16.19 17.18
CA VAL A 213 2.32 -14.81 17.48
C VAL A 213 1.71 -14.18 16.24
N ASN A 214 2.28 -14.45 15.06
CA ASN A 214 1.82 -13.92 13.78
C ASN A 214 1.51 -15.05 12.81
N LEU A 215 0.30 -15.04 12.25
CA LEU A 215 -0.12 -15.96 11.20
C LEU A 215 -0.67 -15.17 10.00
N ASP A 216 -0.04 -15.33 8.85
CA ASP A 216 -0.46 -14.69 7.62
C ASP A 216 -0.87 -15.72 6.56
N LEU A 217 -2.16 -15.74 6.27
CA LEU A 217 -2.81 -16.64 5.32
C LEU A 217 -3.56 -15.85 4.24
N GLU A 218 -3.18 -14.59 3.99
CA GLU A 218 -3.84 -13.74 2.99
C GLU A 218 -3.99 -14.46 1.65
N GLY A 219 -5.21 -14.53 1.11
CA GLY A 219 -5.48 -15.12 -0.18
C GLY A 219 -5.35 -16.64 -0.24
N CYS A 220 -5.25 -17.34 0.89
CA CYS A 220 -5.38 -18.80 0.94
C CYS A 220 -6.86 -19.17 0.76
N LEU A 221 -7.26 -19.65 -0.42
CA LEU A 221 -8.67 -19.83 -0.76
C LEU A 221 -9.28 -21.13 -0.21
N LYS A 222 -8.47 -22.11 0.21
CA LYS A 222 -8.92 -23.47 0.60
C LYS A 222 -8.94 -23.73 2.11
N ILE A 223 -8.84 -22.69 2.94
CA ILE A 223 -8.73 -22.81 4.40
C ILE A 223 -10.07 -22.79 5.14
N HIS A 224 -11.20 -22.59 4.44
CA HIS A 224 -12.53 -22.61 5.05
C HIS A 224 -12.78 -23.93 5.79
N GLY A 225 -13.26 -23.85 7.03
CA GLY A 225 -13.40 -24.96 7.97
C GLY A 225 -12.16 -25.23 8.82
N GLY A 226 -10.98 -24.72 8.43
CA GLY A 226 -9.71 -25.00 9.11
C GLY A 226 -9.48 -24.17 10.38
N LEU A 227 -10.19 -23.04 10.57
CA LEU A 227 -9.96 -22.14 11.71
C LEU A 227 -10.22 -22.81 13.07
N ILE A 228 -10.95 -23.92 13.10
CA ILE A 228 -11.09 -24.78 14.28
C ILE A 228 -9.76 -25.21 14.89
N HIS A 229 -8.71 -25.34 14.07
CA HIS A 229 -7.37 -25.74 14.49
C HIS A 229 -6.57 -24.61 15.14
N LEU A 230 -7.03 -23.36 15.05
CA LEU A 230 -6.34 -22.20 15.62
C LEU A 230 -6.79 -21.88 17.05
N LYS A 231 -7.88 -22.50 17.55
CA LYS A 231 -8.53 -22.15 18.83
C LYS A 231 -7.60 -22.16 20.04
N ASP A 232 -6.58 -23.02 20.04
CA ASP A 232 -5.65 -23.21 21.17
C ASP A 232 -4.36 -22.36 21.04
N LEU A 233 -4.21 -21.59 19.95
CA LEU A 233 -3.06 -20.72 19.69
C LEU A 233 -3.17 -19.42 20.48
N THR A 234 -3.25 -19.53 21.80
CA THR A 234 -3.54 -18.42 22.72
C THR A 234 -2.49 -17.31 22.74
N LYS A 235 -1.30 -17.52 22.16
CA LYS A 235 -0.27 -16.49 21.99
C LYS A 235 -0.43 -15.65 20.73
N LEU A 236 -1.39 -15.99 19.86
CA LEU A 236 -1.60 -15.29 18.60
C LEU A 236 -2.01 -13.84 18.86
N GLU A 237 -1.23 -12.91 18.31
CA GLU A 237 -1.46 -11.47 18.39
C GLU A 237 -1.90 -10.88 17.05
N SER A 238 -1.51 -11.51 15.93
CA SER A 238 -1.85 -11.04 14.58
C SER A 238 -2.34 -12.19 13.70
N LEU A 239 -3.51 -12.02 13.08
CA LEU A 239 -4.09 -12.96 12.13
C LEU A 239 -4.53 -12.23 10.85
N ASN A 240 -3.87 -12.54 9.73
CA ASN A 240 -4.21 -11.98 8.42
C ASN A 240 -4.91 -13.03 7.54
N LEU A 241 -6.17 -12.77 7.21
CA LEU A 241 -7.06 -13.60 6.37
C LEU A 241 -7.64 -12.80 5.20
N ARG A 242 -7.02 -11.67 4.82
CA ARG A 242 -7.52 -10.85 3.70
C ARG A 242 -7.65 -11.68 2.42
N TYR A 243 -8.67 -11.42 1.62
CA TYR A 243 -8.94 -12.12 0.36
C TYR A 243 -9.14 -13.64 0.50
N CYS A 244 -9.34 -14.16 1.71
CA CYS A 244 -9.82 -15.53 1.94
C CYS A 244 -11.35 -15.55 1.76
N ASN A 245 -11.79 -15.47 0.49
CA ASN A 245 -13.17 -15.19 0.09
C ASN A 245 -14.23 -16.23 0.53
N TYR A 246 -13.83 -17.32 1.18
CA TYR A 246 -14.71 -18.37 1.70
C TYR A 246 -14.79 -18.41 3.22
N ILE A 247 -13.96 -17.64 3.94
CA ILE A 247 -14.05 -17.51 5.39
C ILE A 247 -15.39 -16.86 5.75
N ALA A 248 -16.16 -17.54 6.61
CA ALA A 248 -17.50 -17.14 7.03
C ALA A 248 -17.63 -17.20 8.56
N ASP A 249 -18.81 -16.85 9.09
CA ASP A 249 -19.08 -16.82 10.53
C ASP A 249 -18.79 -18.16 11.24
N SER A 250 -18.96 -19.28 10.53
CA SER A 250 -18.65 -20.63 11.02
C SER A 250 -17.17 -20.83 11.34
N ASP A 251 -16.29 -20.06 10.70
CA ASP A 251 -14.85 -20.06 10.96
C ASP A 251 -14.50 -19.11 12.11
N ILE A 252 -15.08 -17.91 12.10
CA ILE A 252 -14.76 -16.84 13.07
C ILE A 252 -15.11 -17.22 14.50
N LYS A 253 -16.13 -18.05 14.72
CA LYS A 253 -16.51 -18.53 16.07
C LYS A 253 -15.36 -19.17 16.85
N TYR A 254 -14.36 -19.74 16.16
CA TYR A 254 -13.19 -20.37 16.79
C TYR A 254 -12.12 -19.38 17.23
N LEU A 255 -12.25 -18.11 16.87
CA LEU A 255 -11.32 -17.05 17.28
C LEU A 255 -11.71 -16.40 18.63
N THR A 256 -12.89 -16.73 19.18
CA THR A 256 -13.47 -16.10 20.39
C THR A 256 -12.53 -16.11 21.59
N ASP A 257 -11.75 -17.20 21.78
CA ASP A 257 -10.86 -17.39 22.93
C ASP A 257 -9.43 -16.86 22.70
N LEU A 258 -9.13 -16.34 21.50
CA LEU A 258 -7.83 -15.77 21.16
C LEU A 258 -7.67 -14.35 21.74
N THR A 259 -7.83 -14.22 23.05
CA THR A 259 -7.90 -12.94 23.78
C THR A 259 -6.61 -12.10 23.72
N ASN A 260 -5.50 -12.65 23.21
CA ASN A 260 -4.27 -11.91 22.93
C ASN A 260 -4.24 -11.25 21.55
N LEU A 261 -5.24 -11.49 20.70
CA LEU A 261 -5.31 -10.93 19.36
C LEU A 261 -5.40 -9.39 19.42
N LYS A 262 -4.47 -8.74 18.73
CA LYS A 262 -4.33 -7.29 18.59
C LYS A 262 -4.67 -6.82 17.18
N ASP A 263 -4.41 -7.65 16.17
CA ASP A 263 -4.63 -7.36 14.77
C ASP A 263 -5.40 -8.50 14.09
N LEU A 264 -6.56 -8.18 13.52
CA LEU A 264 -7.40 -9.11 12.77
C LEU A 264 -7.78 -8.50 11.42
N GLN A 265 -7.27 -9.10 10.34
CA GLN A 265 -7.57 -8.68 8.97
C GLN A 265 -8.50 -9.68 8.28
N LEU A 266 -9.73 -9.26 7.98
CA LEU A 266 -10.79 -10.06 7.38
C LEU A 266 -11.32 -9.47 6.06
N SER A 267 -10.58 -8.53 5.45
CA SER A 267 -11.04 -7.86 4.23
C SER A 267 -11.39 -8.87 3.12
N CYS A 268 -12.53 -8.64 2.47
CA CYS A 268 -13.10 -9.47 1.42
C CYS A 268 -13.44 -10.92 1.86
N CYS A 269 -13.66 -11.17 3.15
CA CYS A 269 -14.25 -12.42 3.64
C CYS A 269 -15.79 -12.36 3.63
N ARG A 270 -16.46 -13.50 3.81
CA ARG A 270 -17.93 -13.64 3.92
C ARG A 270 -18.42 -13.58 5.37
N VAL A 271 -17.79 -12.72 6.17
CA VAL A 271 -18.14 -12.52 7.58
C VAL A 271 -19.32 -11.55 7.67
N THR A 272 -20.38 -11.96 8.37
CA THR A 272 -21.57 -11.14 8.63
C THR A 272 -21.57 -10.61 10.06
N ASP A 273 -22.64 -9.91 10.46
CA ASP A 273 -22.84 -9.42 11.83
C ASP A 273 -22.70 -10.53 12.89
N LEU A 274 -23.14 -11.76 12.56
CA LEU A 274 -22.99 -12.91 13.45
C LEU A 274 -21.52 -13.24 13.70
N GLY A 275 -20.68 -13.25 12.66
CA GLY A 275 -19.25 -13.48 12.80
C GLY A 275 -18.57 -12.41 13.64
N VAL A 276 -18.92 -11.15 13.42
CA VAL A 276 -18.41 -10.02 14.23
C VAL A 276 -18.85 -10.14 15.70
N SER A 277 -20.04 -10.67 15.97
CA SER A 277 -20.53 -10.86 17.35
C SER A 277 -19.62 -11.77 18.19
N TYR A 278 -18.98 -12.77 17.58
CA TYR A 278 -18.02 -13.65 18.25
C TYR A 278 -16.74 -12.92 18.67
N LEU A 279 -16.42 -11.79 18.03
CA LEU A 279 -15.21 -11.02 18.32
C LEU A 279 -15.35 -10.15 19.58
N ARG A 280 -16.56 -9.95 20.12
CA ARG A 280 -16.84 -9.02 21.23
C ARG A 280 -15.93 -9.21 22.46
N GLY A 281 -15.46 -10.44 22.71
CA GLY A 281 -14.57 -10.78 23.82
C GLY A 281 -13.09 -10.40 23.63
N LEU A 282 -12.68 -10.01 22.42
CA LEU A 282 -11.28 -9.72 22.07
C LEU A 282 -10.84 -8.34 22.55
N SER A 283 -10.80 -8.16 23.86
CA SER A 283 -10.55 -6.87 24.54
C SER A 283 -9.17 -6.23 24.23
N LYS A 284 -8.21 -6.99 23.71
CA LYS A 284 -6.90 -6.50 23.27
C LYS A 284 -6.86 -6.12 21.79
N LEU A 285 -7.95 -6.31 21.04
CA LEU A 285 -7.99 -5.99 19.63
C LEU A 285 -7.84 -4.49 19.42
N THR A 286 -6.83 -4.11 18.65
CA THR A 286 -6.47 -2.73 18.34
C THR A 286 -6.71 -2.38 16.87
N HIS A 287 -6.61 -3.37 15.98
CA HIS A 287 -6.82 -3.21 14.55
C HIS A 287 -7.83 -4.26 14.08
N LEU A 288 -8.91 -3.79 13.47
CA LEU A 288 -9.93 -4.63 12.86
C LEU A 288 -10.20 -4.13 11.44
N ASN A 289 -10.04 -5.02 10.46
CA ASN A 289 -10.34 -4.73 9.07
C ASN A 289 -11.40 -5.67 8.53
N LEU A 290 -12.57 -5.12 8.22
CA LEU A 290 -13.74 -5.81 7.66
C LEU A 290 -14.07 -5.28 6.25
N GLU A 291 -13.13 -4.60 5.57
CA GLU A 291 -13.40 -4.00 4.26
C GLU A 291 -13.98 -5.01 3.28
N GLY A 292 -15.13 -4.69 2.69
CA GLY A 292 -15.81 -5.54 1.72
C GLY A 292 -16.47 -6.79 2.32
N CYS A 293 -16.59 -6.90 3.64
CA CYS A 293 -17.40 -7.94 4.28
C CYS A 293 -18.89 -7.59 4.21
N PRO A 294 -19.79 -8.59 4.08
CA PRO A 294 -21.24 -8.40 4.07
C PRO A 294 -21.81 -8.16 5.48
N VAL A 295 -21.30 -7.13 6.17
CA VAL A 295 -21.81 -6.68 7.48
C VAL A 295 -22.86 -5.58 7.31
N THR A 296 -23.75 -5.43 8.29
CA THR A 296 -24.77 -4.38 8.35
C THR A 296 -24.53 -3.50 9.58
N PRO A 297 -25.30 -2.41 9.79
CA PRO A 297 -25.28 -1.67 11.05
C PRO A 297 -25.36 -2.49 12.34
N ALA A 298 -25.95 -3.70 12.30
CA ALA A 298 -26.03 -4.56 13.48
C ALA A 298 -24.64 -4.97 14.01
N CYS A 299 -23.59 -5.03 13.18
CA CYS A 299 -22.24 -5.33 13.65
C CYS A 299 -21.68 -4.25 14.60
N LEU A 300 -22.18 -3.00 14.53
CA LEU A 300 -21.64 -1.88 15.30
C LEU A 300 -21.86 -2.05 16.81
N GLU A 301 -22.93 -2.74 17.21
CA GLU A 301 -23.16 -3.11 18.61
C GLU A 301 -22.04 -4.02 19.13
N ALA A 302 -21.65 -5.05 18.36
CA ALA A 302 -20.57 -5.94 18.74
C ALA A 302 -19.21 -5.23 18.77
N ILE A 303 -18.95 -4.37 17.77
CA ILE A 303 -17.72 -3.58 17.68
C ILE A 303 -17.56 -2.62 18.86
N SER A 304 -18.67 -2.09 19.41
CA SER A 304 -18.62 -1.21 20.59
C SER A 304 -17.98 -1.85 21.83
N GLY A 305 -18.00 -3.19 21.92
CA GLY A 305 -17.31 -3.94 22.97
C GLY A 305 -15.78 -3.94 22.85
N LEU A 306 -15.25 -3.57 21.67
CA LEU A 306 -13.82 -3.57 21.37
C LEU A 306 -13.17 -2.24 21.75
N ALA A 307 -13.25 -1.87 23.03
CA ALA A 307 -12.81 -0.57 23.55
C ALA A 307 -11.31 -0.26 23.38
N SER A 308 -10.50 -1.25 22.97
CA SER A 308 -9.07 -1.08 22.65
C SER A 308 -8.81 -0.70 21.19
N LEU A 309 -9.83 -0.63 20.33
CA LEU A 309 -9.65 -0.29 18.92
C LEU A 309 -8.97 1.06 18.72
N VAL A 310 -7.93 1.03 17.91
CA VAL A 310 -7.16 2.16 17.42
C VAL A 310 -7.45 2.38 15.93
N SER A 311 -7.65 1.29 15.17
CA SER A 311 -7.97 1.33 13.75
C SER A 311 -9.15 0.43 13.43
N LEU A 312 -10.15 1.00 12.75
CA LEU A 312 -11.31 0.28 12.26
C LEU A 312 -11.53 0.58 10.77
N ASN A 313 -11.54 -0.47 9.96
CA ASN A 313 -11.86 -0.37 8.53
C ASN A 313 -13.17 -1.09 8.21
N LEU A 314 -14.20 -0.31 7.86
CA LEU A 314 -15.53 -0.76 7.42
C LEU A 314 -15.82 -0.29 5.97
N ASN A 315 -14.78 -0.03 5.18
CA ASN A 315 -14.94 0.41 3.78
C ASN A 315 -15.71 -0.63 2.97
N ARG A 316 -16.57 -0.20 2.02
CA ARG A 316 -17.33 -1.11 1.11
C ARG A 316 -18.17 -2.18 1.83
N CYS A 317 -18.66 -1.91 3.04
CA CYS A 317 -19.51 -2.87 3.77
C CYS A 317 -21.01 -2.71 3.44
N GLY A 318 -21.42 -1.60 2.83
CA GLY A 318 -22.83 -1.30 2.57
C GLY A 318 -23.58 -0.78 3.79
N ILE A 319 -22.87 -0.17 4.75
CA ILE A 319 -23.42 0.37 5.99
C ILE A 319 -24.18 1.69 5.72
N TYR A 320 -25.22 1.95 6.52
CA TYR A 320 -26.00 3.21 6.56
C TYR A 320 -25.99 3.77 8.00
N ASP A 321 -26.71 4.86 8.27
CA ASP A 321 -26.52 5.66 9.50
C ASP A 321 -26.88 4.97 10.83
N ASP A 322 -27.69 3.92 10.80
CA ASP A 322 -28.13 3.24 12.03
C ASP A 322 -26.94 2.62 12.79
N GLY A 323 -27.06 2.54 14.12
CA GLY A 323 -26.10 1.86 14.98
C GLY A 323 -24.82 2.64 15.30
N PHE A 324 -24.60 3.82 14.70
CA PHE A 324 -23.42 4.65 14.98
C PHE A 324 -23.43 5.29 16.38
N GLU A 325 -24.58 5.36 17.05
CA GLU A 325 -24.67 5.70 18.47
C GLU A 325 -23.80 4.80 19.36
N ASN A 326 -23.47 3.59 18.89
CA ASN A 326 -22.60 2.66 19.61
C ASN A 326 -21.10 3.04 19.56
N PHE A 327 -20.71 4.04 18.76
CA PHE A 327 -19.30 4.45 18.62
C PHE A 327 -18.80 5.34 19.77
N GLU A 328 -19.69 5.85 20.62
CA GLU A 328 -19.33 6.75 21.74
C GLU A 328 -18.28 6.14 22.70
N GLY A 329 -18.21 4.82 22.78
CA GLY A 329 -17.25 4.08 23.61
C GLY A 329 -15.84 3.93 23.01
N LEU A 330 -15.67 4.12 21.69
CA LEU A 330 -14.42 3.85 20.97
C LEU A 330 -13.41 4.99 21.06
N LYS A 331 -13.18 5.51 22.27
CA LYS A 331 -12.39 6.72 22.53
C LYS A 331 -10.90 6.61 22.16
N LYS A 332 -10.38 5.39 21.96
CA LYS A 332 -8.99 5.16 21.52
C LYS A 332 -8.84 5.19 20.00
N LEU A 333 -9.93 5.28 19.26
CA LEU A 333 -9.90 5.21 17.80
C LEU A 333 -9.15 6.41 17.24
N LYS A 334 -8.15 6.11 16.40
CA LYS A 334 -7.32 7.07 15.68
C LYS A 334 -7.58 7.03 14.19
N VAL A 335 -7.96 5.86 13.66
CA VAL A 335 -8.14 5.63 12.23
C VAL A 335 -9.50 5.00 12.00
N LEU A 336 -10.34 5.66 11.22
CA LEU A 336 -11.68 5.19 10.87
C LEU A 336 -11.88 5.26 9.35
N ASN A 337 -12.14 4.11 8.74
CA ASN A 337 -12.56 4.03 7.35
C ASN A 337 -14.05 3.70 7.24
N LEU A 338 -14.81 4.62 6.65
CA LEU A 338 -16.21 4.43 6.32
C LEU A 338 -16.48 4.64 4.83
N GLY A 339 -15.44 4.78 4.00
CA GLY A 339 -15.60 5.08 2.58
C GLY A 339 -16.41 4.00 1.82
N PHE A 340 -17.06 4.43 0.74
CA PHE A 340 -17.90 3.61 -0.14
C PHE A 340 -19.04 2.90 0.61
N ASN A 341 -19.65 3.58 1.58
CA ASN A 341 -20.87 3.16 2.26
C ASN A 341 -22.04 4.10 1.92
N TYR A 342 -23.22 3.81 2.46
CA TYR A 342 -24.45 4.58 2.23
C TYR A 342 -24.77 5.58 3.35
N ILE A 343 -23.77 5.93 4.17
CA ILE A 343 -23.91 6.88 5.28
C ILE A 343 -24.13 8.32 4.81
N THR A 344 -24.80 9.11 5.65
CA THR A 344 -25.14 10.51 5.45
C THR A 344 -24.64 11.38 6.61
N ASP A 345 -24.97 12.67 6.61
CA ASP A 345 -24.65 13.61 7.69
C ASP A 345 -25.14 13.14 9.07
N ALA A 346 -26.20 12.33 9.14
CA ALA A 346 -26.74 11.83 10.40
C ALA A 346 -25.74 10.97 11.19
N CYS A 347 -24.91 10.17 10.50
CA CYS A 347 -23.85 9.37 11.12
C CYS A 347 -22.82 10.26 11.85
N LEU A 348 -22.44 11.40 11.27
CA LEU A 348 -21.34 12.23 11.79
C LEU A 348 -21.65 12.86 13.15
N VAL A 349 -22.93 12.97 13.53
CA VAL A 349 -23.36 13.42 14.87
C VAL A 349 -22.73 12.57 15.97
N HIS A 350 -22.56 11.27 15.73
CA HIS A 350 -22.04 10.30 16.69
C HIS A 350 -20.50 10.23 16.70
N LEU A 351 -19.83 10.73 15.66
CA LEU A 351 -18.37 10.71 15.58
C LEU A 351 -17.70 11.88 16.32
N LYS A 352 -18.46 12.89 16.75
CA LYS A 352 -17.94 14.12 17.39
C LYS A 352 -17.11 13.86 18.66
N GLU A 353 -17.37 12.75 19.37
CA GLU A 353 -16.70 12.39 20.62
C GLU A 353 -15.41 11.58 20.39
N LEU A 354 -15.11 11.19 19.15
CA LEU A 354 -13.89 10.49 18.76
C LEU A 354 -12.70 11.46 18.66
N ILE A 355 -12.46 12.23 19.72
CA ILE A 355 -11.50 13.35 19.76
C ILE A 355 -10.05 12.96 19.47
N ASN A 356 -9.73 11.66 19.55
CA ASN A 356 -8.42 11.09 19.24
C ASN A 356 -8.24 10.71 17.77
N LEU A 357 -9.24 10.96 16.93
CA LEU A 357 -9.20 10.60 15.51
C LEU A 357 -8.12 11.43 14.78
N GLU A 358 -7.21 10.73 14.13
CA GLU A 358 -6.10 11.25 13.34
C GLU A 358 -6.36 11.07 11.83
N SER A 359 -7.13 10.06 11.43
CA SER A 359 -7.50 9.80 10.03
C SER A 359 -8.95 9.38 9.90
N LEU A 360 -9.68 10.05 9.01
CA LEU A 360 -11.08 9.77 8.68
C LEU A 360 -11.25 9.67 7.17
N ASN A 361 -11.81 8.54 6.71
CA ASN A 361 -12.18 8.35 5.32
C ASN A 361 -13.69 8.22 5.16
N LEU A 362 -14.27 9.15 4.40
CA LEU A 362 -15.68 9.26 4.05
C LEU A 362 -15.89 9.30 2.52
N ASP A 363 -14.91 8.83 1.74
CA ASP A 363 -14.97 8.82 0.27
C ASP A 363 -16.25 8.11 -0.22
N SER A 364 -16.85 8.63 -1.29
CA SER A 364 -18.05 8.08 -1.93
C SER A 364 -19.22 7.81 -0.94
N CYS A 365 -19.33 8.62 0.11
CA CYS A 365 -20.48 8.66 1.02
C CYS A 365 -21.38 9.87 0.72
N LYS A 366 -22.60 9.89 1.26
CA LYS A 366 -23.56 11.00 1.03
C LYS A 366 -23.42 12.10 2.08
N ILE A 367 -22.19 12.57 2.26
CA ILE A 367 -21.85 13.63 3.21
C ILE A 367 -21.99 14.98 2.52
N GLY A 368 -22.71 15.91 3.13
CA GLY A 368 -22.91 17.28 2.69
C GLY A 368 -22.24 18.31 3.62
N ASP A 369 -22.59 19.58 3.41
CA ASP A 369 -22.03 20.70 4.18
C ASP A 369 -22.39 20.62 5.67
N GLU A 370 -23.62 20.23 5.99
CA GLU A 370 -24.12 20.17 7.37
C GLU A 370 -23.41 19.09 8.19
N GLY A 371 -23.07 17.95 7.58
CA GLY A 371 -22.33 16.87 8.25
C GLY A 371 -20.97 17.31 8.78
N LEU A 372 -20.25 18.16 8.04
CA LEU A 372 -18.91 18.62 8.43
C LEU A 372 -18.89 19.45 9.71
N GLN A 373 -20.02 20.03 10.13
CA GLN A 373 -20.10 20.77 11.39
C GLN A 373 -19.74 19.91 12.61
N HIS A 374 -19.98 18.59 12.53
CA HIS A 374 -19.74 17.65 13.60
C HIS A 374 -18.25 17.27 13.73
N LEU A 375 -17.43 17.55 12.71
CA LEU A 375 -16.00 17.26 12.72
C LEU A 375 -15.15 18.35 13.37
N LYS A 376 -15.72 19.53 13.65
CA LYS A 376 -14.99 20.72 14.16
C LYS A 376 -14.16 20.46 15.43
N GLY A 377 -14.57 19.49 16.25
CA GLY A 377 -13.92 19.14 17.51
C GLY A 377 -12.76 18.14 17.38
N LEU A 378 -12.59 17.53 16.20
CA LEU A 378 -11.58 16.50 15.95
C LEU A 378 -10.20 17.13 15.68
N VAL A 379 -9.71 17.93 16.62
CA VAL A 379 -8.52 18.79 16.43
C VAL A 379 -7.22 18.01 16.19
N LEU A 380 -7.20 16.70 16.46
CA LEU A 380 -6.07 15.81 16.18
C LEU A 380 -6.08 15.25 14.75
N LEU A 381 -7.13 15.53 13.96
CA LEU A 381 -7.27 15.02 12.60
C LEU A 381 -6.14 15.55 11.71
N GLN A 382 -5.43 14.61 11.07
CA GLN A 382 -4.32 14.83 10.16
C GLN A 382 -4.68 14.49 8.71
N SER A 383 -5.58 13.53 8.50
CA SER A 383 -6.05 13.13 7.17
C SER A 383 -7.58 13.10 7.11
N LEU A 384 -8.14 13.75 6.10
CA LEU A 384 -9.58 13.75 5.83
C LEU A 384 -9.84 13.47 4.35
N GLU A 385 -10.43 12.30 4.07
CA GLU A 385 -10.81 11.89 2.71
C GLU A 385 -12.32 12.11 2.52
N LEU A 386 -12.69 12.95 1.54
CA LEU A 386 -14.05 13.38 1.22
C LEU A 386 -14.32 13.28 -0.30
N SER A 387 -13.55 12.48 -1.02
CA SER A 387 -13.71 12.34 -2.48
C SER A 387 -15.12 11.87 -2.82
N ASP A 388 -15.71 12.40 -3.90
CA ASP A 388 -17.03 11.94 -4.40
C ASP A 388 -18.13 12.03 -3.33
N THR A 389 -18.11 13.12 -2.54
CA THR A 389 -19.16 13.49 -1.58
C THR A 389 -19.95 14.71 -2.06
N GLU A 390 -21.04 15.06 -1.36
CA GLU A 390 -21.88 16.23 -1.67
C GLU A 390 -21.41 17.52 -0.96
N VAL A 391 -20.19 17.51 -0.40
CA VAL A 391 -19.57 18.67 0.25
C VAL A 391 -19.36 19.81 -0.75
N GLY A 392 -19.82 21.01 -0.37
CA GLY A 392 -19.65 22.25 -1.09
C GLY A 392 -18.83 23.29 -0.32
N ASN A 393 -18.95 24.55 -0.75
CA ASN A 393 -18.13 25.64 -0.19
C ASN A 393 -18.47 25.97 1.26
N ASN A 394 -19.72 25.81 1.69
CA ASN A 394 -20.12 26.17 3.06
C ASN A 394 -19.57 25.15 4.06
N GLY A 395 -19.51 23.86 3.71
CA GLY A 395 -19.01 22.80 4.58
C GLY A 395 -17.56 23.03 5.02
N LEU A 396 -16.73 23.56 4.12
CA LEU A 396 -15.31 23.84 4.40
C LEU A 396 -15.10 24.88 5.51
N GLN A 397 -16.09 25.73 5.83
CA GLN A 397 -15.98 26.67 6.94
C GLN A 397 -15.81 25.95 8.29
N HIS A 398 -16.43 24.77 8.43
CA HIS A 398 -16.42 23.97 9.65
C HIS A 398 -15.07 23.29 9.90
N LEU A 399 -14.25 23.13 8.86
CA LEU A 399 -12.93 22.51 8.94
C LEU A 399 -11.83 23.48 9.40
N SER A 400 -12.08 24.79 9.42
CA SER A 400 -11.07 25.83 9.71
C SER A 400 -10.37 25.68 11.07
N GLY A 401 -10.98 24.98 12.03
CA GLY A 401 -10.39 24.66 13.34
C GLY A 401 -9.39 23.50 13.35
N LEU A 402 -9.32 22.71 12.27
CA LEU A 402 -8.51 21.48 12.17
C LEU A 402 -7.04 21.80 11.84
N ARG A 403 -6.36 22.49 12.76
CA ARG A 403 -5.01 23.02 12.54
C ARG A 403 -3.92 21.97 12.33
N ASN A 404 -4.19 20.72 12.68
CA ASN A 404 -3.28 19.59 12.47
C ASN A 404 -3.50 18.88 11.13
N LEU A 405 -4.48 19.31 10.32
CA LEU A 405 -4.81 18.67 9.07
C LEU A 405 -3.66 18.83 8.06
N GLN A 406 -3.09 17.71 7.64
CA GLN A 406 -1.95 17.62 6.74
C GLN A 406 -2.35 17.13 5.35
N SER A 407 -3.41 16.32 5.26
CA SER A 407 -3.94 15.80 4.00
C SER A 407 -5.44 16.02 3.93
N ILE A 408 -5.90 16.58 2.81
CA ILE A 408 -7.33 16.66 2.49
C ILE A 408 -7.56 16.28 1.03
N ASN A 409 -8.59 15.46 0.80
CA ASN A 409 -9.01 15.07 -0.53
C ASN A 409 -10.45 15.53 -0.76
N LEU A 410 -10.60 16.45 -1.72
CA LEU A 410 -11.87 17.06 -2.14
C LEU A 410 -12.17 16.78 -3.62
N SER A 411 -11.53 15.75 -4.20
CA SER A 411 -11.80 15.36 -5.58
C SER A 411 -13.27 15.00 -5.78
N PHE A 412 -13.82 15.34 -6.95
CA PHE A 412 -15.22 15.04 -7.29
C PHE A 412 -16.29 15.54 -6.30
N THR A 413 -15.99 16.57 -5.50
CA THR A 413 -16.97 17.24 -4.62
C THR A 413 -17.66 18.43 -5.31
N LEU A 414 -18.50 19.17 -4.60
CA LEU A 414 -19.16 20.39 -5.07
C LEU A 414 -18.40 21.67 -4.71
N VAL A 415 -17.15 21.55 -4.23
CA VAL A 415 -16.31 22.72 -3.90
C VAL A 415 -15.88 23.46 -5.16
N SER A 416 -15.82 24.79 -5.08
CA SER A 416 -15.33 25.67 -6.13
C SER A 416 -14.30 26.65 -5.59
N ASP A 417 -13.84 27.60 -6.42
CA ASP A 417 -12.87 28.63 -6.04
C ASP A 417 -13.23 29.36 -4.73
N ILE A 418 -14.52 29.54 -4.45
CA ILE A 418 -15.01 30.22 -3.24
C ILE A 418 -14.52 29.49 -1.97
N GLY A 419 -14.57 28.15 -1.97
CA GLY A 419 -14.18 27.31 -0.85
C GLY A 419 -12.67 27.33 -0.55
N MET A 420 -11.83 27.66 -1.54
CA MET A 420 -10.37 27.61 -1.39
C MET A 420 -9.85 28.63 -0.37
N ASN A 421 -10.56 29.74 -0.17
CA ASN A 421 -10.25 30.71 0.89
C ASN A 421 -10.38 30.12 2.31
N LYS A 422 -11.17 29.06 2.48
CA LYS A 422 -11.28 28.35 3.77
C LYS A 422 -10.14 27.34 3.93
N ILE A 423 -9.81 26.64 2.85
CA ILE A 423 -8.68 25.69 2.82
C ILE A 423 -7.34 26.39 3.07
N SER A 424 -7.16 27.61 2.58
CA SER A 424 -5.93 28.38 2.77
C SER A 424 -5.63 28.75 4.23
N MET A 425 -6.61 28.61 5.14
CA MET A 425 -6.43 28.77 6.59
C MET A 425 -5.77 27.56 7.25
N LEU A 426 -5.78 26.39 6.60
CA LEU A 426 -5.21 25.13 7.09
C LEU A 426 -3.72 25.05 6.76
N SER A 427 -2.93 25.93 7.39
CA SER A 427 -1.50 26.12 7.11
C SER A 427 -0.60 24.89 7.29
N ALA A 428 -1.07 23.86 8.00
CA ALA A 428 -0.36 22.59 8.17
C ALA A 428 -0.48 21.63 6.96
N LEU A 429 -1.31 21.96 5.97
CA LEU A 429 -1.54 21.13 4.79
C LEU A 429 -0.24 20.88 4.01
N LYS A 430 -0.02 19.60 3.73
CA LYS A 430 1.08 19.08 2.91
C LYS A 430 0.57 18.43 1.63
N SER A 431 -0.66 17.92 1.64
CA SER A 431 -1.30 17.23 0.52
C SER A 431 -2.71 17.75 0.33
N VAL A 432 -3.02 18.20 -0.89
CA VAL A 432 -4.34 18.68 -1.27
C VAL A 432 -4.70 18.05 -2.60
N ASN A 433 -5.81 17.31 -2.64
CA ASN A 433 -6.40 16.81 -3.88
C ASN A 433 -7.66 17.61 -4.24
N LEU A 434 -7.61 18.23 -5.41
CA LEU A 434 -8.62 19.07 -6.02
C LEU A 434 -8.84 18.64 -7.48
N ASP A 435 -8.89 17.34 -7.76
CA ASP A 435 -9.42 16.81 -9.02
C ASP A 435 -10.91 17.14 -9.15
N ASN A 436 -11.17 18.40 -9.51
CA ASN A 436 -12.48 19.01 -9.54
C ASN A 436 -12.53 20.10 -10.61
N ARG A 437 -13.51 20.01 -11.52
CA ARG A 437 -13.66 20.92 -12.67
C ARG A 437 -14.11 22.33 -12.30
N GLN A 438 -14.57 22.54 -11.07
CA GLN A 438 -15.02 23.86 -10.60
C GLN A 438 -13.87 24.70 -10.01
N ILE A 439 -12.66 24.16 -9.97
CA ILE A 439 -11.45 24.86 -9.54
C ILE A 439 -10.78 25.48 -10.76
N THR A 440 -10.50 26.78 -10.69
CA THR A 440 -9.85 27.58 -11.73
C THR A 440 -8.59 28.27 -11.19
N ASP A 441 -7.99 29.13 -12.00
CA ASP A 441 -6.87 29.99 -11.60
C ASP A 441 -7.15 30.79 -10.33
N VAL A 442 -8.40 31.21 -10.09
CA VAL A 442 -8.79 31.97 -8.90
C VAL A 442 -8.68 31.12 -7.63
N GLY A 443 -9.16 29.88 -7.68
CA GLY A 443 -9.06 28.94 -6.56
C GLY A 443 -7.61 28.58 -6.25
N LEU A 444 -6.79 28.34 -7.28
CA LEU A 444 -5.36 28.09 -7.10
C LEU A 444 -4.64 29.30 -6.47
N ALA A 445 -4.98 30.52 -6.90
CA ALA A 445 -4.41 31.74 -6.33
C ALA A 445 -4.73 31.90 -4.85
N ALA A 446 -5.92 31.50 -4.40
CA ALA A 446 -6.30 31.53 -2.99
C ALA A 446 -5.46 30.61 -2.10
N LEU A 447 -4.86 29.56 -2.67
CA LEU A 447 -4.03 28.59 -1.94
C LEU A 447 -2.57 29.02 -1.80
N THR A 448 -2.14 30.12 -2.40
CA THR A 448 -0.72 30.55 -2.44
C THR A 448 -0.06 30.76 -1.08
N SER A 449 -0.84 30.89 0.00
CA SER A 449 -0.33 30.94 1.39
C SER A 449 0.13 29.58 1.92
N LEU A 450 -0.29 28.46 1.32
CA LEU A 450 0.05 27.10 1.75
C LEU A 450 1.45 26.69 1.23
N THR A 451 2.48 27.44 1.63
CA THR A 451 3.86 27.23 1.16
C THR A 451 4.49 25.92 1.63
N GLY A 452 3.85 25.23 2.58
CA GLY A 452 4.22 23.91 3.08
C GLY A 452 3.78 22.74 2.18
N LEU A 453 3.00 22.99 1.12
CA LEU A 453 2.51 21.94 0.24
C LEU A 453 3.64 21.15 -0.42
N THR A 454 3.46 19.84 -0.40
CA THR A 454 4.37 18.84 -1.01
C THR A 454 3.68 18.05 -2.11
N HIS A 455 2.36 17.89 -2.05
CA HIS A 455 1.55 17.20 -3.04
C HIS A 455 0.34 18.07 -3.38
N LEU A 456 0.17 18.35 -4.67
CA LEU A 456 -0.97 19.10 -5.18
C LEU A 456 -1.50 18.40 -6.42
N ASP A 457 -2.72 17.89 -6.33
CA ASP A 457 -3.43 17.26 -7.42
C ASP A 457 -4.54 18.20 -7.91
N LEU A 458 -4.45 18.60 -9.17
CA LEU A 458 -5.34 19.49 -9.90
C LEU A 458 -5.76 18.83 -11.22
N PHE A 459 -5.82 17.49 -11.27
CA PHE A 459 -6.01 16.73 -12.50
C PHE A 459 -7.18 17.25 -13.35
N GLY A 460 -8.38 17.36 -12.78
CA GLY A 460 -9.58 17.87 -13.45
C GLY A 460 -9.79 19.38 -13.36
N ALA A 461 -8.91 20.13 -12.69
CA ALA A 461 -9.05 21.57 -12.50
C ALA A 461 -8.76 22.35 -13.77
N HIS A 462 -9.45 23.47 -13.97
CA HIS A 462 -9.33 24.34 -15.13
C HIS A 462 -8.21 25.38 -14.94
N ILE A 463 -6.97 24.90 -14.78
CA ILE A 463 -5.79 25.75 -14.61
C ILE A 463 -5.21 26.13 -15.95
N THR A 464 -5.08 27.44 -16.20
CA THR A 464 -4.48 28.00 -17.41
C THR A 464 -3.03 28.44 -17.16
N ASP A 465 -2.37 28.96 -18.19
CA ASP A 465 -1.04 29.55 -18.07
C ASP A 465 -0.97 30.71 -17.04
N TYR A 466 -2.09 31.42 -16.84
CA TYR A 466 -2.18 32.50 -15.84
C TYR A 466 -2.12 31.93 -14.41
N GLY A 467 -2.96 30.94 -14.10
CA GLY A 467 -2.95 30.26 -12.81
C GLY A 467 -1.62 29.57 -12.53
N ALA A 468 -0.95 29.03 -13.56
CA ALA A 468 0.35 28.37 -13.42
C ALA A 468 1.44 29.28 -12.80
N ASN A 469 1.31 30.61 -12.86
CA ASN A 469 2.22 31.52 -12.16
C ASN A 469 2.22 31.31 -10.64
N CYS A 470 1.10 30.85 -10.07
CA CYS A 470 0.96 30.57 -8.63
C CYS A 470 1.86 29.42 -8.17
N PHE A 471 2.26 28.51 -9.06
CA PHE A 471 3.10 27.36 -8.69
C PHE A 471 4.43 27.77 -8.06
N ARG A 472 4.95 28.96 -8.39
CA ARG A 472 6.18 29.52 -7.81
C ARG A 472 6.11 29.73 -6.29
N CYS A 473 4.91 29.80 -5.72
CA CYS A 473 4.68 29.91 -4.28
C CYS A 473 4.90 28.57 -3.55
N PHE A 474 4.73 27.43 -4.23
CA PHE A 474 4.78 26.10 -3.63
C PHE A 474 6.16 25.43 -3.81
N LYS A 475 7.21 26.08 -3.30
CA LYS A 475 8.62 25.66 -3.51
C LYS A 475 8.96 24.25 -2.99
N ASN A 476 8.14 23.72 -2.07
CA ASN A 476 8.32 22.40 -1.46
C ASN A 476 7.59 21.27 -2.20
N LEU A 477 6.95 21.55 -3.35
CA LEU A 477 6.24 20.54 -4.12
C LEU A 477 7.18 19.42 -4.57
N LYS A 478 6.76 18.19 -4.25
CA LYS A 478 7.36 16.92 -4.68
C LYS A 478 6.50 16.21 -5.72
N SER A 479 5.19 16.46 -5.71
CA SER A 479 4.22 15.88 -6.63
C SER A 479 3.28 16.97 -7.13
N LEU A 480 3.16 17.13 -8.44
CA LEU A 480 2.24 18.06 -9.07
C LEU A 480 1.53 17.37 -10.23
N GLU A 481 0.19 17.37 -10.20
CA GLU A 481 -0.66 16.89 -11.28
C GLU A 481 -1.55 18.02 -11.78
N VAL A 482 -1.46 18.36 -13.07
CA VAL A 482 -2.22 19.45 -13.70
C VAL A 482 -2.61 19.01 -15.10
N CYS A 483 -3.82 18.47 -15.24
CA CYS A 483 -4.24 17.76 -16.46
C CYS A 483 -5.53 18.32 -17.08
N GLY A 484 -5.93 19.54 -16.70
CA GLY A 484 -7.19 20.14 -17.14
C GLY A 484 -7.30 20.46 -18.63
N GLY A 485 -6.19 20.42 -19.38
CA GLY A 485 -6.17 20.63 -20.83
C GLY A 485 -5.98 22.08 -21.29
N PHE A 486 -5.87 23.02 -20.36
CA PHE A 486 -5.81 24.46 -20.65
C PHE A 486 -4.40 25.07 -20.57
N MET A 487 -3.38 24.26 -20.24
CA MET A 487 -2.01 24.73 -20.10
C MET A 487 -1.22 24.57 -21.42
N THR A 488 -0.34 25.54 -21.68
CA THR A 488 0.63 25.53 -22.79
C THR A 488 2.06 25.56 -22.26
N ASP A 489 3.05 25.55 -23.16
CA ASP A 489 4.47 25.71 -22.80
C ASP A 489 4.72 27.01 -21.99
N ALA A 490 3.89 28.05 -22.18
CA ALA A 490 4.01 29.31 -21.44
C ALA A 490 3.71 29.13 -19.94
N GLY A 491 2.70 28.33 -19.58
CA GLY A 491 2.39 27.98 -18.19
C GLY A 491 3.48 27.10 -17.57
N VAL A 492 3.98 26.11 -18.31
CA VAL A 492 5.05 25.20 -17.87
C VAL A 492 6.32 25.96 -17.47
N LYS A 493 6.61 27.11 -18.08
CA LYS A 493 7.73 27.98 -17.70
C LYS A 493 7.73 28.33 -16.20
N ASN A 494 6.57 28.32 -15.54
CA ASN A 494 6.42 28.62 -14.11
C ASN A 494 6.74 27.42 -13.19
N ILE A 495 6.90 26.22 -13.75
CA ILE A 495 7.19 24.97 -13.02
C ILE A 495 8.71 24.72 -12.92
N LYS A 496 9.51 25.33 -13.80
CA LYS A 496 10.96 25.06 -13.96
C LYS A 496 11.80 25.19 -12.68
N ASP A 497 11.35 25.97 -11.71
CA ASP A 497 12.07 26.29 -10.46
C ASP A 497 11.63 25.39 -9.28
N LEU A 498 10.66 24.50 -9.49
CA LEU A 498 10.22 23.52 -8.49
C LEU A 498 11.18 22.33 -8.41
N LYS A 499 12.41 22.60 -7.96
CA LYS A 499 13.53 21.64 -7.99
C LYS A 499 13.33 20.40 -7.11
N ALA A 500 12.37 20.43 -6.18
CA ALA A 500 12.01 19.29 -5.34
C ALA A 500 11.04 18.31 -6.01
N LEU A 501 10.53 18.60 -7.22
CA LEU A 501 9.59 17.74 -7.92
C LEU A 501 10.21 16.38 -8.26
N THR A 502 9.51 15.34 -7.83
CA THR A 502 9.79 13.93 -8.12
C THR A 502 8.73 13.31 -9.02
N LEU A 503 7.51 13.84 -8.99
CA LEU A 503 6.40 13.45 -9.86
C LEU A 503 5.81 14.69 -10.52
N LEU A 504 5.75 14.69 -11.85
CA LEU A 504 5.10 15.72 -12.64
C LEU A 504 4.18 15.08 -13.68
N ASN A 505 2.88 15.31 -13.53
CA ASN A 505 1.87 14.88 -14.49
C ASN A 505 1.26 16.10 -15.18
N LEU A 506 1.55 16.25 -16.47
CA LEU A 506 1.04 17.30 -17.36
C LEU A 506 0.18 16.70 -18.48
N SER A 507 -0.27 15.46 -18.33
CA SER A 507 -1.06 14.78 -19.35
C SER A 507 -2.34 15.54 -19.68
N GLN A 508 -2.94 15.24 -20.84
CA GLN A 508 -4.18 15.87 -21.33
C GLN A 508 -4.06 17.37 -21.69
N ASN A 509 -2.90 18.00 -21.51
CA ASN A 509 -2.63 19.33 -22.07
C ASN A 509 -2.21 19.22 -23.54
N VAL A 510 -3.22 19.20 -24.42
CA VAL A 510 -3.08 18.96 -25.87
C VAL A 510 -2.25 20.01 -26.62
N ASN A 511 -1.92 21.12 -25.99
CA ASN A 511 -1.14 22.21 -26.57
C ASN A 511 0.32 22.25 -26.09
N LEU A 512 0.76 21.31 -25.23
CA LEU A 512 2.18 21.17 -24.87
C LEU A 512 2.99 20.62 -26.04
N THR A 513 4.17 21.20 -26.28
CA THR A 513 5.06 20.81 -27.37
C THR A 513 6.42 20.36 -26.84
N ASP A 514 7.37 20.12 -27.74
CA ASP A 514 8.78 19.82 -27.38
C ASP A 514 9.40 20.88 -26.45
N LYS A 515 8.89 22.11 -26.49
CA LYS A 515 9.35 23.20 -25.61
C LYS A 515 9.07 22.92 -24.14
N THR A 516 8.00 22.19 -23.81
CA THR A 516 7.72 21.72 -22.44
C THR A 516 8.90 20.92 -21.90
N LEU A 517 9.42 19.95 -22.66
CA LEU A 517 10.55 19.12 -22.22
C LEU A 517 11.83 19.94 -22.05
N GLU A 518 12.06 20.93 -22.92
CA GLU A 518 13.16 21.87 -22.75
C GLU A 518 13.05 22.65 -21.43
N LEU A 519 11.86 23.20 -21.12
CA LEU A 519 11.63 24.02 -19.93
C LEU A 519 11.80 23.25 -18.62
N ILE A 520 11.43 21.97 -18.60
CA ILE A 520 11.52 21.12 -17.40
C ILE A 520 12.80 20.27 -17.33
N SER A 521 13.69 20.38 -18.32
CA SER A 521 14.97 19.63 -18.36
C SER A 521 15.83 19.82 -17.11
N GLY A 522 15.71 20.96 -16.42
CA GLY A 522 16.40 21.26 -15.18
C GLY A 522 15.75 20.71 -13.90
N LEU A 523 14.70 19.88 -13.99
CA LEU A 523 14.04 19.23 -12.85
C LEU A 523 14.65 17.84 -12.59
N ILE A 524 15.95 17.79 -12.34
CA ILE A 524 16.75 16.56 -12.24
C ILE A 524 16.34 15.58 -11.12
N ALA A 525 15.48 16.01 -10.18
CA ALA A 525 14.91 15.17 -9.15
C ALA A 525 13.71 14.33 -9.62
N LEU A 526 13.21 14.56 -10.85
CA LEU A 526 12.07 13.83 -11.41
C LEU A 526 12.35 12.32 -11.50
N VAL A 527 11.42 11.55 -10.96
CA VAL A 527 11.37 10.09 -11.02
C VAL A 527 10.23 9.64 -11.94
N ASN A 528 9.13 10.38 -11.96
CA ASN A 528 7.96 10.12 -12.81
C ASN A 528 7.57 11.39 -13.58
N LEU A 529 7.53 11.26 -14.92
CA LEU A 529 7.07 12.30 -15.83
C LEU A 529 5.99 11.73 -16.75
N ASN A 530 4.83 12.39 -16.77
CA ASN A 530 3.76 12.08 -17.69
C ASN A 530 3.40 13.32 -18.53
N VAL A 531 3.58 13.21 -19.85
CA VAL A 531 3.15 14.22 -20.83
C VAL A 531 2.27 13.59 -21.92
N SER A 532 1.62 12.47 -21.61
CA SER A 532 0.68 11.78 -22.52
C SER A 532 -0.43 12.73 -22.97
N ASN A 533 -0.97 12.51 -24.18
CA ASN A 533 -2.00 13.36 -24.81
C ASN A 533 -1.51 14.81 -25.01
N SER A 534 -0.28 14.97 -25.50
CA SER A 534 0.32 16.25 -25.88
C SER A 534 0.88 16.20 -27.31
N ARG A 535 1.47 17.30 -27.79
CA ARG A 535 2.12 17.39 -29.11
C ARG A 535 3.63 17.19 -29.04
N VAL A 536 4.16 16.68 -27.93
CA VAL A 536 5.57 16.27 -27.83
C VAL A 536 5.88 15.26 -28.92
N SER A 537 7.02 15.46 -29.59
CA SER A 537 7.51 14.68 -30.71
C SER A 537 8.88 14.07 -30.42
N ASN A 538 9.40 13.26 -31.35
CA ASN A 538 10.76 12.72 -31.26
C ASN A 538 11.82 13.80 -31.01
N ALA A 539 11.63 15.01 -31.53
CA ALA A 539 12.60 16.10 -31.37
C ALA A 539 12.70 16.62 -29.92
N GLY A 540 11.65 16.49 -29.12
CA GLY A 540 11.63 16.89 -27.71
C GLY A 540 12.45 15.99 -26.80
N LEU A 541 12.59 14.70 -27.14
CA LEU A 541 13.24 13.70 -26.29
C LEU A 541 14.71 14.02 -25.96
N LYS A 542 15.40 14.77 -26.83
CA LYS A 542 16.79 15.22 -26.61
C LYS A 542 16.95 16.05 -25.33
N HIS A 543 15.88 16.67 -24.83
CA HIS A 543 15.89 17.51 -23.64
C HIS A 543 15.81 16.71 -22.33
N LEU A 544 15.55 15.40 -22.40
CA LEU A 544 15.44 14.54 -21.21
C LEU A 544 16.79 14.01 -20.71
N LYS A 545 17.89 14.30 -21.43
CA LYS A 545 19.23 13.75 -21.14
C LYS A 545 19.74 14.02 -19.72
N ASP A 546 19.28 15.08 -19.07
CA ASP A 546 19.77 15.45 -17.73
C ASP A 546 18.89 14.86 -16.62
N LEU A 547 17.74 14.24 -16.95
CA LEU A 547 16.80 13.64 -16.00
C LEU A 547 17.18 12.19 -15.66
N GLN A 548 18.40 11.98 -15.17
CA GLN A 548 18.98 10.64 -14.95
C GLN A 548 18.27 9.82 -13.84
N ASN A 549 17.47 10.48 -12.99
CA ASN A 549 16.66 9.84 -11.95
C ASN A 549 15.30 9.31 -12.47
N LEU A 550 14.95 9.61 -13.72
CA LEU A 550 13.66 9.25 -14.29
C LEU A 550 13.54 7.73 -14.43
N ARG A 551 12.48 7.16 -13.84
CA ARG A 551 12.16 5.73 -13.86
C ARG A 551 10.88 5.43 -14.63
N LEU A 552 9.94 6.37 -14.62
CA LEU A 552 8.64 6.25 -15.28
C LEU A 552 8.46 7.42 -16.24
N LEU A 553 8.25 7.11 -17.52
CA LEU A 553 7.98 8.10 -18.56
C LEU A 553 6.76 7.66 -19.36
N SER A 554 5.70 8.46 -19.29
CA SER A 554 4.45 8.25 -20.04
C SER A 554 4.34 9.25 -21.18
N LEU A 555 4.21 8.71 -22.40
CA LEU A 555 4.18 9.42 -23.67
C LEU A 555 3.03 8.90 -24.57
N ASP A 556 2.01 8.29 -23.98
CA ASP A 556 0.85 7.75 -24.69
C ASP A 556 0.14 8.85 -25.48
N SER A 557 -0.32 8.55 -26.69
CA SER A 557 -1.00 9.53 -27.54
C SER A 557 -0.21 10.83 -27.75
N THR A 558 1.12 10.74 -27.85
CA THR A 558 2.01 11.82 -28.30
C THR A 558 2.44 11.60 -29.76
N ARG A 559 3.34 12.45 -30.28
CA ARG A 559 3.96 12.28 -31.61
C ARG A 559 5.30 11.55 -31.54
N VAL A 560 5.59 10.88 -30.43
CA VAL A 560 6.80 10.08 -30.24
C VAL A 560 6.60 8.68 -30.80
N THR A 561 7.56 8.17 -31.56
CA THR A 561 7.50 6.81 -32.11
C THR A 561 8.11 5.79 -31.15
N ALA A 562 7.60 4.55 -31.16
CA ALA A 562 8.13 3.46 -30.34
C ALA A 562 9.63 3.20 -30.57
N ASN A 563 10.11 3.36 -31.81
CA ASN A 563 11.53 3.21 -32.15
C ASN A 563 12.41 4.24 -31.46
N GLU A 564 12.02 5.52 -31.46
CA GLU A 564 12.81 6.56 -30.79
C GLU A 564 12.77 6.39 -29.27
N MET A 565 11.67 5.88 -28.73
CA MET A 565 11.56 5.58 -27.31
C MET A 565 12.52 4.46 -26.87
N LYS A 566 12.62 3.36 -27.64
CA LYS A 566 13.61 2.30 -27.38
C LYS A 566 15.04 2.83 -27.43
N LYS A 567 15.31 3.71 -28.39
CA LYS A 567 16.62 4.36 -28.52
C LYS A 567 16.93 5.28 -27.33
N LEU A 568 15.95 6.06 -26.86
CA LEU A 568 16.09 6.90 -25.67
C LEU A 568 16.48 6.06 -24.45
N GLN A 569 15.78 4.94 -24.22
CA GLN A 569 16.08 4.02 -23.11
C GLN A 569 17.49 3.44 -23.24
N ALA A 570 17.87 2.95 -24.42
CA ALA A 570 19.17 2.30 -24.61
C ALA A 570 20.37 3.26 -24.50
N THR A 571 20.19 4.54 -24.86
CA THR A 571 21.32 5.48 -25.02
C THR A 571 21.37 6.62 -24.01
N THR A 572 20.22 7.08 -23.53
CA THR A 572 20.11 8.35 -22.80
C THR A 572 19.56 8.16 -21.38
N LEU A 573 18.57 7.29 -21.22
CA LEU A 573 17.89 7.01 -19.95
C LEU A 573 17.76 5.49 -19.71
N PRO A 574 18.88 4.78 -19.42
CA PRO A 574 18.86 3.33 -19.20
C PRO A 574 18.08 2.90 -17.94
N ASN A 575 17.78 3.84 -17.04
CA ASN A 575 17.09 3.58 -15.76
C ASN A 575 15.55 3.50 -15.88
N LEU A 576 14.97 3.69 -17.08
CA LEU A 576 13.52 3.63 -17.28
C LEU A 576 13.00 2.19 -17.08
N ILE A 577 12.08 2.02 -16.15
CA ILE A 577 11.46 0.73 -15.77
C ILE A 577 10.15 0.50 -16.53
N SER A 578 9.35 1.55 -16.71
CA SER A 578 8.09 1.47 -17.45
C SER A 578 8.04 2.55 -18.51
N MET A 579 7.78 2.10 -19.74
CA MET A 579 7.50 2.93 -20.90
C MET A 579 6.23 2.40 -21.54
N ARG A 580 5.24 3.27 -21.74
CA ARG A 580 4.04 2.94 -22.49
C ARG A 580 3.99 3.81 -23.75
N PRO A 581 4.26 3.21 -24.92
CA PRO A 581 3.98 3.78 -26.22
C PRO A 581 2.89 2.98 -26.91
N GLU A 582 1.62 3.34 -26.74
CA GLU A 582 0.56 2.98 -27.70
C GLU A 582 -0.31 4.18 -28.03
#